data_AF-A0A258JUM0-F1
#
_entry.id   AF-A0A258JUM0-F1
#
_cell.length_a   1.000
_cell.length_b   1.000
_cell.length_c   1.000
_cell.angle_alpha   90.00
_cell.angle_beta   90.00
_cell.angle_gamma   90.00
#
_symmetry.space_group_name_H-M   'P 1'
#
loop_
_entity.id
_entity.type
_entity.pdbx_description
1 polymer ?
#
loop_
_entity_poly.entity_id
_entity_poly.type
_entity_poly.pdbx_seq_one_letter_code
_entity_poly.pdbx_strand_id
1 'polypeptide(L)' 'CHQVDSKTIGPSTQEIAKIYKEKNANMVTFLKGENEAIVDPSQFAVMQANLTLTKTFSDKELQGLEAYINSSLK' A
#
# COMPACT_ATOMS: atom_id res chain seq x y z
N CYS A 1 8.11 7.04 4.19
CA CYS A 1 7.26 7.61 3.12
C CYS A 1 5.78 7.64 3.48
N HIS A 2 5.31 6.70 4.31
CA HIS A 2 3.92 6.64 4.77
C HIS A 2 3.91 6.79 6.30
N GLN A 3 3.40 7.91 6.81
CA GLN A 3 3.10 8.04 8.23
C GLN A 3 1.71 7.45 8.52
N VAL A 4 1.38 7.25 9.80
CA VAL A 4 0.13 6.58 10.18
C VAL A 4 -1.10 7.39 9.77
N ASP A 5 -1.11 8.67 10.12
CA ASP A 5 -2.28 9.55 10.04
C ASP A 5 -2.05 10.81 9.18
N SER A 6 -0.83 11.01 8.67
CA SER A 6 -0.47 12.18 7.87
C SER A 6 0.12 11.79 6.51
N LYS A 7 -0.22 12.59 5.48
CA LYS A 7 0.43 12.52 4.17
C LYS A 7 1.82 13.14 4.29
N THR A 8 2.83 12.46 3.76
CA THR A 8 4.18 13.03 3.59
C THR A 8 4.55 12.98 2.11
N ILE A 9 5.54 12.16 1.73
CA ILE A 9 5.82 11.87 0.31
C ILE A 9 4.70 11.00 -0.27
N GLY A 10 4.27 9.97 0.48
CA GLY A 10 3.14 9.13 0.14
C GLY A 10 1.90 9.39 1.01
N PRO A 11 0.76 8.81 0.63
CA PRO A 11 -0.47 8.82 1.44
C PRO A 11 -0.22 8.17 2.82
N SER A 12 -1.05 8.50 3.80
CA SER A 12 -0.95 7.88 5.13
C SER A 12 -1.37 6.41 5.08
N THR A 13 -0.90 5.58 6.03
CA THR A 13 -1.34 4.18 6.08
C THR A 13 -2.84 4.06 6.36
N GLN A 14 -3.42 5.01 7.10
CA GLN A 14 -4.86 5.14 7.30
C GLN A 14 -5.63 5.36 6.00
N GLU A 15 -5.16 6.30 5.17
CA GLU A 15 -5.78 6.60 3.88
C GLU A 15 -5.69 5.40 2.93
N ILE A 16 -4.51 4.75 2.88
CA ILE A 16 -4.31 3.53 2.10
C ILE A 16 -5.31 2.46 2.55
N ALA A 17 -5.34 2.13 3.84
CA ALA A 17 -6.22 1.10 4.36
C ALA A 17 -7.71 1.39 4.10
N LYS A 18 -8.13 2.65 4.26
CA LYS A 18 -9.51 3.09 3.99
C LYS A 18 -9.89 2.84 2.53
N ILE A 19 -9.07 3.29 1.59
CA ILE A 19 -9.36 3.17 0.15
C ILE A 19 -9.37 1.72 -0.30
N TYR A 20 -8.44 0.89 0.17
CA TYR A 20 -8.43 -0.55 -0.16
C TYR A 20 -9.67 -1.27 0.38
N LYS A 21 -10.12 -0.92 1.59
CA LYS A 21 -11.35 -1.45 2.17
C LYS A 21 -12.60 -1.00 1.39
N GLU A 22 -12.72 0.29 1.08
CA GLU A 22 -13.87 0.84 0.34
C GLU A 22 -14.00 0.26 -1.07
N LYS A 23 -12.86 0.01 -1.74
CA LYS A 23 -12.82 -0.55 -3.09
C LYS A 23 -12.84 -2.08 -3.12
N ASN A 24 -12.84 -2.74 -1.95
CA ASN A 24 -12.66 -4.19 -1.83
C ASN A 24 -11.48 -4.71 -2.68
N ALA A 25 -10.38 -3.96 -2.67
CA ALA A 25 -9.22 -4.20 -3.53
C ALA A 25 -8.18 -5.07 -2.82
N ASN A 26 -7.38 -5.80 -3.61
CA ASN A 26 -6.31 -6.65 -3.09
C ASN A 26 -4.99 -5.87 -3.00
N MET A 27 -4.51 -5.63 -1.77
CA MET A 27 -3.26 -4.91 -1.52
C MET A 27 -2.02 -5.74 -1.89
N VAL A 28 -2.07 -7.05 -1.65
CA VAL A 28 -1.00 -7.99 -2.00
C VAL A 28 -0.69 -7.94 -3.49
N THR A 29 -1.71 -7.92 -4.37
CA THR A 29 -1.53 -7.79 -5.82
C THR A 29 -0.81 -6.49 -6.21
N PHE A 30 -1.13 -5.37 -5.54
CA PHE A 30 -0.42 -4.11 -5.76
C PHE A 30 1.04 -4.17 -5.27
N LEU A 31 1.28 -4.77 -4.10
CA LEU A 31 2.63 -4.92 -3.53
C LEU A 31 3.52 -5.87 -4.36
N LYS A 32 2.91 -6.80 -5.11
CA LYS A 32 3.57 -7.61 -6.15
C LYS A 32 3.81 -6.83 -7.46
N GLY A 33 3.30 -5.61 -7.56
CA GLY A 33 3.39 -4.76 -8.75
C GLY A 33 2.59 -5.28 -9.93
N GLU A 34 1.50 -6.00 -9.66
CA GLU A 34 0.59 -6.57 -10.65
C GLU A 34 -0.64 -5.68 -10.90
N ASN A 35 -0.81 -4.60 -10.12
CA ASN A 35 -1.90 -3.63 -10.22
C ASN A 35 -1.39 -2.19 -10.28
N GLU A 36 -2.22 -1.30 -10.83
CA GLU A 36 -2.01 0.15 -10.79
C GLU A 36 -2.28 0.72 -9.37
N ALA A 37 -1.74 1.91 -9.11
CA ALA A 37 -2.01 2.62 -7.86
C ALA A 37 -3.46 3.16 -7.84
N ILE A 38 -4.23 2.76 -6.84
CA ILE A 38 -5.62 3.19 -6.64
C ILE A 38 -5.79 4.31 -5.60
N VAL A 39 -4.71 4.66 -4.89
CA VAL A 39 -4.71 5.65 -3.79
C VAL A 39 -4.26 7.02 -4.30
N ASP A 40 -3.05 7.11 -4.87
CA ASP A 40 -2.51 8.34 -5.47
C ASP A 40 -1.80 8.01 -6.81
N PRO A 41 -2.55 7.90 -7.92
CA PRO A 41 -1.97 7.57 -9.23
C PRO A 41 -0.89 8.56 -9.69
N SER A 42 -0.98 9.82 -9.25
CA SER A 42 -0.02 10.87 -9.61
C SER A 42 1.38 10.61 -9.05
N GLN A 43 1.47 9.90 -7.92
CA GLN A 43 2.70 9.53 -7.23
C GLN A 43 3.15 8.10 -7.55
N PHE A 44 2.47 7.40 -8.47
CA PHE A 44 2.78 6.00 -8.72
C PHE A 44 4.21 5.78 -9.20
N ALA A 45 4.74 6.66 -10.05
CA ALA A 45 6.13 6.57 -10.53
C ALA A 45 7.15 6.57 -9.37
N VAL A 46 6.89 7.35 -8.31
CA VAL A 46 7.73 7.38 -7.10
C VAL A 46 7.57 6.07 -6.30
N MET A 47 6.33 5.58 -6.16
CA MET A 47 6.06 4.33 -5.45
C MET A 47 6.62 3.09 -6.19
N GLN A 48 6.62 3.09 -7.52
CA GLN A 48 7.01 1.95 -8.35
C GLN A 48 8.45 1.51 -8.10
N ALA A 49 9.36 2.45 -7.84
CA ALA A 49 10.74 2.14 -7.45
C ALA A 49 10.79 1.30 -6.15
N ASN A 50 9.92 1.58 -5.18
CA ASN A 50 9.85 0.85 -3.91
C ASN A 50 9.20 -0.53 -4.04
N LEU A 51 8.37 -0.76 -5.07
CA LEU A 51 7.79 -2.09 -5.33
C LEU A 51 8.86 -3.14 -5.69
N THR A 52 10.07 -2.72 -6.09
CA THR A 52 11.19 -3.65 -6.29
C THR A 52 11.53 -4.43 -5.01
N LEU A 53 11.36 -3.81 -3.83
CA LEU A 53 11.56 -4.46 -2.54
C LEU A 53 10.41 -5.40 -2.18
N THR A 54 9.16 -4.93 -2.26
CA THR A 54 8.01 -5.74 -1.83
C THR A 54 7.78 -6.95 -2.75
N LYS A 55 8.23 -6.90 -4.00
CA LYS A 55 8.25 -8.05 -4.92
C LYS A 55 9.13 -9.21 -4.46
N THR A 56 10.10 -8.98 -3.59
CA THR A 56 10.96 -10.05 -3.06
C THR A 56 10.38 -10.73 -1.83
N PHE A 57 9.24 -10.23 -1.32
CA PHE A 57 8.62 -10.75 -0.11
C PHE A 57 7.83 -12.02 -0.43
N SER A 58 7.83 -12.96 0.50
CA SER A 58 6.93 -14.10 0.48
C SER A 58 5.46 -13.66 0.65
N ASP A 59 4.52 -14.53 0.26
CA ASP A 59 3.09 -14.26 0.47
C ASP A 59 2.77 -13.96 1.94
N LYS A 60 3.43 -14.63 2.89
CA LYS A 60 3.24 -14.41 4.32
C LYS A 60 3.72 -13.03 4.77
N GLU A 61 4.85 -12.56 4.26
CA GLU A 61 5.38 -11.23 4.56
C GLU A 61 4.49 -10.13 3.96
N LEU A 62 3.98 -10.34 2.74
CA LEU A 62 3.03 -9.42 2.10
C LEU A 62 1.71 -9.33 2.87
N GLN A 63 1.17 -10.47 3.31
CA GLN A 63 -0.01 -10.52 4.17
C GLN A 63 0.25 -9.83 5.53
N GLY A 64 1.45 -9.97 6.09
CA GLY A 64 1.86 -9.24 7.30
C GLY A 64 1.88 -7.73 7.10
N LEU A 65 2.38 -7.27 5.95
CA LEU A 65 2.40 -5.84 5.60
C LEU A 65 0.99 -5.30 5.38
N GLU A 66 0.13 -6.04 4.67
CA GLU A 66 -1.29 -5.71 4.51
C GLU A 66 -1.99 -5.63 5.87
N ALA A 67 -1.77 -6.60 6.76
CA ALA A 67 -2.32 -6.61 8.11
C ALA A 67 -1.85 -5.39 8.94
N TYR A 68 -0.57 -5.03 8.84
CA TYR A 68 -0.04 -3.83 9.49
C TYR A 68 -0.70 -2.55 8.95
N ILE A 69 -0.83 -2.40 7.63
CA ILE A 69 -1.48 -1.23 7.04
C ILE A 69 -2.95 -1.17 7.47
N ASN A 70 -3.66 -2.29 7.44
CA ASN A 70 -5.06 -2.38 7.89
C ASN A 70 -5.23 -2.12 9.40
N SER A 71 -4.21 -2.41 10.22
CA SER A 71 -4.24 -2.10 11.66
C SER A 71 -4.31 -0.60 11.98
N SER A 72 -4.05 0.26 10.99
CA SER A 72 -4.15 1.71 11.14
C SER A 72 -5.58 2.25 11.07
N LEU A 73 -6.54 1.46 10.57
CA LEU A 73 -7.97 1.79 10.55
C LEU A 73 -8.49 1.96 11.98
N LYS A 74 -8.96 3.16 12.30
CA LYS A 74 -9.74 3.45 13.51
C LYS A 74 -11.21 3.12 13.30
#